data_AF-A0A9D6EPR2-F1
#
_entry.id   AF-A0A9D6EPR2-F1
#
_cell.length_a   1.000
_cell.length_b   1.000
_cell.length_c   1.000
_cell.angle_alpha   90.00
_cell.angle_beta   90.00
_cell.angle_gamma   90.00
#
_symmetry.space_group_name_H-M   'P 1'
#
loop_
_entity.id
_entity.type
_entity.pdbx_description
1 polymer ?
#
loop_
_entity_poly.entity_id
_entity_poly.type
_entity_poly.pdbx_seq_one_letter_code
_entity_poly.pdbx_strand_id
1 'polypeptide(L)'
;MIETINKLIRTSRQLVQELGREPTPEEIAQKMDVPVDKVRKVLKIAQEPISLETPIGEEEDSHLGDFIEDRQVISPSDAVINLNLKEQTESVLKTLTPREER
;
A
#
# COMPACT_ATOMS: atom_id res chain seq x y z
N MET A 1 -9.61 13.97 13.94
CA MET A 1 -8.39 13.23 13.53
C MET A 1 -7.15 14.11 13.51
N ILE A 2 -7.18 15.30 12.90
CA ILE A 2 -6.07 16.28 12.94
C ILE A 2 -5.64 16.63 14.38
N GLU A 3 -6.61 16.80 15.29
CA GLU A 3 -6.32 17.03 16.71
C GLU A 3 -5.55 15.87 17.37
N THR A 4 -5.85 14.62 16.98
CA THR A 4 -5.16 13.42 17.48
C THR A 4 -3.73 13.36 16.97
N ILE A 5 -3.49 13.71 15.71
CA ILE A 5 -2.15 13.82 15.12
C ILE A 5 -1.34 14.90 15.86
N ASN A 6 -1.92 16.08 16.04
CA ASN A 6 -1.25 17.18 16.75
C ASN A 6 -0.94 16.84 18.21
N LYS A 7 -1.85 16.14 18.91
CA LYS A 7 -1.61 15.63 20.26
C LYS A 7 -0.46 14.62 20.26
N LEU A 8 -0.45 13.67 19.34
CA LEU A 8 0.61 12.66 19.21
C LEU A 8 1.98 13.30 18.97
N ILE A 9 2.07 14.28 18.06
CA ILE A 9 3.32 15.01 17.79
C ILE A 9 3.82 15.74 19.04
N ARG A 10 2.92 16.36 19.81
CA ARG A 10 3.27 17.05 21.07
C ARG A 10 3.78 16.07 22.13
N THR A 11 3.08 14.95 22.34
CA THR A 11 3.48 13.91 23.29
C THR A 11 4.81 13.28 22.89
N SER A 12 5.02 13.01 21.60
CA SER A 12 6.29 12.51 21.08
C SER A 12 7.44 13.48 21.39
N ARG A 13 7.28 14.78 21.11
CA ARG A 13 8.30 15.80 21.46
C ARG A 13 8.62 15.87 22.96
N GLN A 14 7.61 15.74 23.82
CA GLN A 14 7.83 15.69 25.27
C GLN A 14 8.65 14.46 25.67
N LEU A 15 8.30 13.30 25.12
CA LEU A 15 9.04 12.06 25.36
C LEU A 15 10.48 12.11 24.82
N VAL A 16 10.74 12.80 23.70
CA VAL A 16 12.10 13.02 23.21
C VAL A 16 12.94 13.81 24.21
N GLN A 17 12.36 14.84 24.84
CA GLN A 17 13.06 15.62 25.87
C GLN A 17 13.31 14.81 27.14
N GLU A 18 12.35 13.97 27.54
CA GLU A 18 12.45 13.13 28.75
C GLU A 18 13.41 11.94 28.58
N LEU A 19 13.40 11.29 27.41
CA LEU A 19 14.15 10.05 27.15
C LEU A 19 15.50 10.29 26.45
N GLY A 20 15.72 11.47 25.87
CA GLY A 20 16.92 11.78 25.08
C GLY A 20 17.04 11.00 23.77
N ARG A 21 15.98 10.30 23.35
CA ARG A 21 15.87 9.51 22.11
C ARG A 21 14.46 9.58 21.55
N GLU A 22 14.29 9.11 20.32
CA GLU A 22 12.94 8.94 19.77
C GLU A 22 12.14 7.89 20.57
N PRO A 23 10.89 8.20 20.95
CA PRO A 23 10.03 7.28 21.68
C PRO A 23 9.45 6.21 20.76
N THR A 24 9.26 5.02 21.31
CA THR A 24 8.58 3.91 20.64
C THR A 24 7.07 4.15 20.57
N PRO A 25 6.35 3.55 19.59
CA PRO A 25 4.90 3.63 19.51
C PRO A 25 4.18 3.17 20.80
N GLU A 26 4.76 2.21 21.51
CA GLU A 26 4.29 1.66 22.77
C GLU A 26 4.38 2.69 23.92
N GLU A 27 5.50 3.42 24.02
CA GLU A 27 5.70 4.48 25.01
C GLU A 27 4.73 5.66 24.78
N ILE A 28 4.53 6.03 23.51
CA ILE A 28 3.56 7.09 23.14
C ILE A 28 2.14 6.64 23.50
N ALA A 29 1.79 5.40 23.18
CA ALA A 29 0.47 4.82 23.48
C ALA A 29 0.18 4.81 24.98
N GLN A 30 1.16 4.42 25.80
CA GLN A 30 1.03 4.41 27.26
C GLN A 30 0.83 5.82 27.82
N LYS A 31 1.58 6.83 27.34
CA LYS A 31 1.45 8.21 27.81
C LYS A 31 0.15 8.88 27.37
N MET A 32 -0.40 8.46 26.24
CA MET A 32 -1.66 8.99 25.69
C MET A 32 -2.91 8.20 26.11
N ASP A 33 -2.74 7.09 26.84
CA ASP A 33 -3.81 6.15 27.21
C ASP A 33 -4.67 5.69 26.01
N VAL A 34 -3.99 5.33 24.92
CA VAL A 34 -4.63 4.83 23.69
C VAL A 34 -4.00 3.52 23.25
N PRO A 35 -4.73 2.66 22.50
CA PRO A 35 -4.15 1.44 21.96
C PRO A 35 -2.97 1.70 21.01
N VAL A 36 -1.92 0.88 21.09
CA VAL A 36 -0.72 0.97 20.24
C VAL A 36 -1.08 0.94 18.74
N ASP A 37 -2.06 0.11 18.35
CA ASP A 37 -2.53 0.03 16.96
C ASP A 37 -3.06 1.37 16.44
N LYS A 38 -3.68 2.16 17.31
CA LYS A 38 -4.20 3.49 16.95
C LYS A 38 -3.04 4.46 16.71
N VAL A 39 -2.02 4.43 17.55
CA VAL A 39 -0.79 5.24 17.38
C VAL A 39 -0.10 4.89 16.06
N ARG A 40 0.08 3.60 15.75
CA ARG A 40 0.68 3.13 14.49
C ARG A 40 -0.11 3.58 13.25
N LYS A 41 -1.45 3.47 13.29
CA LYS A 41 -2.32 3.94 12.20
C LYS A 41 -2.22 5.46 12.01
N VAL A 42 -2.24 6.22 13.09
CA VAL A 42 -2.15 7.68 13.04
C VAL A 42 -0.79 8.13 12.51
N LEU A 43 0.30 7.50 12.95
CA LEU A 43 1.65 7.75 12.41
C LEU A 43 1.71 7.48 10.91
N LYS A 44 1.11 6.38 10.44
CA LYS A 44 1.07 6.04 9.01
C LYS A 44 0.27 7.04 8.17
N ILE A 45 -0.84 7.56 8.70
CA ILE A 45 -1.68 8.55 8.00
C ILE A 45 -1.03 9.95 8.03
N ALA A 46 -0.25 10.25 9.06
CA ALA A 46 0.44 11.52 9.20
C ALA A 46 1.68 11.65 8.28
N GLN A 47 2.11 10.56 7.64
CA GLN A 47 3.19 10.63 6.64
C GLN A 47 2.70 11.40 5.40
N GLU A 48 3.45 12.41 5.01
CA GLU A 48 3.20 13.14 3.78
C GLU A 48 3.56 12.26 2.57
N PRO A 49 2.75 12.28 1.49
CA PRO A 49 3.06 11.56 0.28
C PRO A 49 4.36 12.10 -0.33
N ILE A 50 5.19 11.19 -0.84
CA ILE A 50 6.43 11.54 -1.53
C ILE A 50 6.10 11.89 -2.98
N SER A 51 6.78 12.89 -3.53
CA SER A 51 6.61 13.27 -4.93
C SER A 51 7.12 12.15 -5.85
N LEU A 52 6.37 11.85 -6.92
CA LEU A 52 6.85 10.93 -7.95
C LEU A 52 8.03 11.53 -8.73
N GLU A 53 8.16 12.84 -8.74
CA GLU A 53 9.27 13.59 -9.35
C GLU A 53 10.50 13.64 -8.43
N THR A 54 10.51 12.94 -7.29
CA THR A 54 11.69 12.88 -6.44
C THR A 54 12.80 12.12 -7.18
N PRO A 55 13.97 12.72 -7.45
CA PRO A 55 15.05 12.06 -8.15
C PRO A 55 15.59 10.89 -7.32
N ILE A 56 15.94 9.80 -7.99
CA ILE A 56 16.50 8.60 -7.38
C ILE A 56 17.89 8.33 -7.98
N GLY A 57 18.88 8.19 -7.09
CA GLY A 57 20.26 7.91 -7.49
C GLY A 57 21.08 9.16 -7.81
N GLU A 58 22.23 8.96 -8.45
CA GLU A 58 23.13 10.05 -8.88
C GLU A 58 22.81 10.56 -10.30
N GLU A 59 22.00 9.81 -11.05
CA GLU A 59 21.60 10.16 -12.41
C GLU A 59 20.33 11.03 -12.35
N GLU A 60 20.43 12.28 -12.83
CA GLU A 60 19.35 13.28 -12.79
C GLU A 60 18.12 12.92 -13.63
N ASP A 61 18.19 11.86 -14.45
CA ASP A 61 17.11 11.43 -15.34
C ASP A 61 16.15 10.42 -14.70
N SER A 62 16.49 9.84 -13.53
CA SER A 62 15.67 8.81 -12.88
C SER A 62 14.79 9.38 -11.77
N HIS A 63 13.47 9.25 -11.89
CA HIS A 63 12.50 9.73 -10.90
C HIS A 63 11.86 8.55 -10.15
N LEU A 64 11.36 8.78 -8.93
CA LEU A 64 10.66 7.76 -8.14
C LEU A 64 9.47 7.14 -8.90
N GLY A 65 8.76 7.95 -9.69
CA GLY A 65 7.64 7.49 -10.51
C GLY A 65 8.03 6.43 -11.53
N ASP A 66 9.25 6.46 -12.06
CA ASP A 66 9.72 5.53 -13.08
C ASP A 66 9.86 4.10 -12.56
N PHE A 67 9.93 3.93 -11.23
CA PHE A 67 10.05 2.63 -10.58
C PHE A 67 8.71 2.06 -10.09
N ILE A 68 7.60 2.77 -10.28
CA ILE A 68 6.27 2.30 -9.85
C ILE A 68 5.64 1.49 -10.98
N GLU A 69 5.64 0.16 -10.83
CA GLU A 69 4.94 -0.74 -11.74
C GLU A 69 3.41 -0.55 -11.70
N ASP A 70 2.77 -0.63 -12.86
CA ASP A 70 1.31 -0.69 -12.92
C ASP A 70 0.84 -2.13 -12.67
N ARG A 71 0.24 -2.36 -11.50
CA ARG A 71 -0.30 -3.67 -11.09
C ARG A 71 -1.72 -3.95 -11.62
N GLN A 72 -2.36 -2.98 -12.26
CA GLN A 72 -3.70 -3.17 -12.84
C GLN A 72 -3.64 -3.71 -14.26
N VAL A 73 -2.49 -3.57 -14.93
CA VAL A 73 -2.30 -4.07 -16.29
C VAL A 73 -2.17 -5.58 -16.26
N ILE A 74 -3.02 -6.25 -17.03
CA ILE A 74 -2.95 -7.69 -17.25
C ILE A 74 -1.71 -7.98 -18.11
N SER A 75 -0.89 -8.93 -17.69
CA SER A 75 0.24 -9.39 -18.49
C SER A 75 -0.24 -9.91 -19.84
N PRO A 76 0.44 -9.57 -20.96
CA PRO A 76 0.09 -10.11 -22.29
C PRO A 76 0.02 -11.63 -22.30
N SER A 77 0.89 -12.30 -21.55
CA SER A 77 0.88 -13.76 -21.38
C SER A 77 -0.41 -14.24 -20.74
N ASP A 78 -0.85 -13.60 -19.65
CA ASP A 78 -2.08 -13.96 -18.94
C ASP A 78 -3.32 -13.67 -19.80
N ALA A 79 -3.30 -12.61 -20.60
CA ALA A 79 -4.37 -12.31 -21.54
C ALA A 79 -4.52 -13.42 -22.61
N VAL A 80 -3.41 -13.90 -23.17
CA VAL A 80 -3.41 -14.99 -24.16
C VAL A 80 -3.86 -16.30 -23.52
N ILE A 81 -3.42 -16.61 -22.30
CA ILE A 81 -3.85 -17.81 -21.57
C ILE A 81 -5.37 -17.79 -21.35
N ASN A 82 -5.92 -16.65 -20.90
CA ASN A 82 -7.37 -16.51 -20.69
C ASN A 82 -8.17 -16.65 -21.98
N LEU A 83 -7.66 -16.09 -23.09
CA LEU A 83 -8.29 -16.24 -24.40
C LEU A 83 -8.27 -17.70 -24.86
N ASN A 84 -7.12 -18.36 -24.76
CA ASN A 84 -6.97 -19.76 -25.15
C ASN A 84 -7.85 -20.69 -24.31
N LEU A 85 -7.92 -20.45 -23.00
CA LEU A 85 -8.80 -21.18 -22.10
C LEU A 85 -10.26 -21.04 -22.53
N LYS A 86 -10.70 -19.81 -22.86
CA LYS A 86 -12.05 -19.56 -23.35
C LYS A 86 -12.34 -20.36 -24.62
N GLU A 87 -11.47 -20.30 -25.62
CA GLU A 87 -11.64 -21.02 -26.89
C GLU A 87 -11.69 -22.55 -26.69
N GLN A 88 -10.81 -23.09 -25.83
CA GLN A 88 -10.80 -24.51 -25.51
C GLN A 88 -12.08 -24.93 -24.78
N THR A 89 -12.53 -24.14 -23.79
CA THR A 89 -13.78 -24.44 -23.10
C THR A 89 -14.98 -24.39 -24.04
N GLU A 90 -15.07 -23.42 -24.94
CA GLU A 90 -16.11 -23.37 -25.98
C GLU A 90 -16.04 -24.58 -26.91
N SER A 91 -14.84 -25.00 -27.32
CA SER A 91 -14.67 -26.19 -28.16
C SER A 91 -15.13 -27.47 -27.45
N VAL A 92 -14.86 -27.60 -26.15
CA VAL A 92 -15.30 -28.77 -25.36
C VAL A 92 -16.80 -28.74 -25.15
N LEU A 93 -17.39 -27.59 -24.82
CA LEU A 93 -18.83 -27.44 -24.62
C LEU A 93 -19.63 -27.79 -25.88
N LYS A 94 -19.11 -27.46 -27.08
CA LYS A 94 -19.69 -27.85 -28.37
C LYS A 94 -19.77 -29.36 -28.61
N THR A 95 -19.03 -30.17 -27.85
CA THR A 95 -19.12 -31.64 -27.93
C THR A 95 -20.26 -32.23 -27.11
N LEU A 96 -20.88 -31.43 -26.23
CA LEU A 96 -22.00 -31.84 -25.40
C LEU A 96 -23.33 -31.74 -26.15
N THR A 97 -24.39 -32.32 -25.58
CA THR A 97 -25.72 -32.17 -26.15
C THR A 97 -26.24 -30.73 -25.98
N PRO A 98 -27.17 -30.23 -26.82
CA PRO A 98 -27.67 -28.84 -26.73
C PRO A 98 -28.33 -28.47 -25.39
N ARG A 99 -28.72 -29.47 -24.58
CA ARG A 99 -29.25 -29.29 -23.23
C ARG A 99 -28.15 -29.15 -22.17
N GLU A 100 -26.96 -29.69 -22.43
CA GLU A 100 -25.80 -29.70 -21.53
C GLU A 100 -24.79 -28.60 -21.86
N GLU A 101 -24.76 -28.12 -23.11
CA GLU A 101 -23.93 -26.97 -23.56
C GLU A 101 -24.43 -25.62 -23.02
N ARG A 102 -25.75 -25.49 -22.78
CA ARG A 102 -26.44 -24.25 -22.44
C ARG A 102 -26.36 -23.90 -20.95
#